data_AF-A4U9Z7-F1
#
_entry.id   AF-A4U9Z7-F1
#
_cell.length_a   1.000
_cell.length_b   1.000
_cell.length_c   1.000
_cell.angle_alpha   90.00
_cell.angle_beta   90.00
_cell.angle_gamma   90.00
#
_symmetry.space_group_name_H-M   'P 1'
#
loop_
_entity.id
_entity.type
_entity.pdbx_description
1 polymer ?
#
loop_
_entity_poly.entity_id
_entity_poly.type
_entity_poly.pdbx_seq_one_letter_code
_entity_poly.pdbx_strand_id
1 'polypeptide(L)'
;LLQGMRRTGHQKVRFECQQGYCGSCKMRVTAKTGKLVMTKKPIAMLEEDEVLACCCQATGTMCVTYAPRMEGEQLSLFEDKSVS
;
A
#
# COMPACT_ATOMS: atom_id res chain seq x y z
N LEU A 1 -8.49 3.85 -5.09
CA LEU A 1 -7.32 3.18 -5.69
C LEU A 1 -7.21 1.76 -5.13
N LEU A 2 -7.01 1.59 -3.81
CA LEU A 2 -6.89 0.28 -3.16
C LEU A 2 -8.06 -0.68 -3.49
N GLN A 3 -9.30 -0.20 -3.42
CA GLN A 3 -10.48 -1.02 -3.78
C GLN A 3 -10.46 -1.49 -5.24
N GLY A 4 -9.98 -0.65 -6.16
CA GLY A 4 -9.82 -1.04 -7.57
C GLY A 4 -8.78 -2.15 -7.72
N MET A 5 -7.62 -2.01 -7.07
CA MET A 5 -6.56 -3.02 -7.09
C MET A 5 -7.01 -4.36 -6.51
N ARG A 6 -7.83 -4.35 -5.45
CA ARG A 6 -8.43 -5.56 -4.88
C ARG A 6 -9.37 -6.25 -5.86
N ARG A 7 -10.23 -5.49 -6.54
CA ARG A 7 -11.20 -6.02 -7.52
C ARG A 7 -10.52 -6.62 -8.74
N THR A 8 -9.36 -6.10 -9.13
CA THR A 8 -8.60 -6.55 -10.32
C THR A 8 -7.52 -7.59 -9.99
N GLY A 9 -7.49 -8.13 -8.77
CA GLY A 9 -6.62 -9.26 -8.43
C GLY A 9 -5.15 -8.91 -8.18
N HIS A 10 -4.84 -7.70 -7.72
CA HIS A 10 -3.47 -7.33 -7.33
C HIS A 10 -3.10 -7.91 -5.96
N GLN A 11 -2.78 -9.21 -5.94
CA GLN A 11 -2.60 -10.01 -4.71
C GLN A 11 -1.44 -9.54 -3.81
N LYS A 12 -0.43 -8.89 -4.39
CA LYS A 12 0.78 -8.45 -3.66
C LYS A 12 0.63 -7.09 -2.96
N VAL A 13 -0.49 -6.40 -3.14
CA VAL A 13 -0.71 -5.09 -2.50
C VAL A 13 -0.88 -5.25 -1.00
N ARG A 14 -0.02 -4.59 -0.23
CA ARG A 14 -0.14 -4.53 1.23
C ARG A 14 -1.19 -3.50 1.65
N PHE A 15 -2.01 -3.87 2.63
CA PHE A 15 -2.95 -2.97 3.29
C PHE A 15 -3.32 -3.55 4.66
N GLU A 16 -3.42 -2.67 5.67
CA GLU A 16 -3.78 -3.08 7.03
C GLU A 16 -4.99 -2.28 7.50
N CYS A 17 -4.80 -1.02 7.88
CA CYS A 17 -5.87 -0.23 8.51
C CYS A 17 -6.98 0.23 7.57
N GLN A 18 -6.70 0.46 6.29
CA GLN A 18 -7.61 1.10 5.31
C GLN A 18 -8.13 2.50 5.71
N GLN A 19 -7.56 3.11 6.75
CA GLN A 19 -7.99 4.40 7.30
C GLN A 19 -6.95 5.52 7.09
N GLY A 20 -5.76 5.20 6.58
CA GLY A 20 -4.75 6.20 6.23
C GLY A 20 -3.73 6.54 7.31
N TYR A 21 -3.58 5.70 8.34
CA TYR A 21 -2.62 5.93 9.43
C TYR A 21 -1.46 4.91 9.50
N CYS A 22 -1.60 3.71 8.94
CA CYS A 22 -0.57 2.66 9.08
C CYS A 22 0.54 2.68 8.02
N GLY A 23 0.37 3.43 6.93
CA GLY A 23 1.34 3.47 5.83
C GLY A 23 1.48 2.18 4.99
N SER A 24 0.89 1.05 5.37
CA SER A 24 1.09 -0.24 4.68
C SER A 24 0.67 -0.25 3.21
N CYS A 25 -0.23 0.65 2.81
CA CYS A 25 -0.68 0.79 1.42
C CYS A 25 -0.04 1.98 0.70
N LYS A 26 1.14 2.41 1.16
CA LYS A 26 1.91 3.47 0.52
C LYS A 26 2.40 3.01 -0.85
N MET A 27 2.24 3.88 -1.83
CA MET A 27 2.62 3.66 -3.22
C MET A 27 3.27 4.93 -3.75
N ARG A 28 4.19 4.76 -4.68
CA ARG A 28 4.77 5.86 -5.44
C ARG A 28 4.19 5.87 -6.85
N VAL A 29 3.70 7.02 -7.30
CA VAL A 29 3.06 7.20 -8.60
C VAL A 29 4.11 7.55 -9.64
N THR A 30 4.33 6.66 -10.61
CA THR A 30 5.33 6.87 -11.67
C THR A 30 4.74 7.46 -12.94
N ALA A 31 3.47 7.19 -13.23
CA ALA A 31 2.73 7.79 -14.33
C ALA A 31 1.21 7.71 -14.08
N LYS A 32 0.43 8.58 -14.72
CA LYS A 32 -1.03 8.54 -14.64
C LYS A 32 -1.72 9.04 -15.91
N THR A 33 -2.79 8.37 -16.31
CA THR A 33 -3.80 8.92 -17.22
C THR A 33 -4.97 9.41 -16.36
N GLY A 34 -5.24 10.72 -16.37
CA GLY A 34 -6.28 11.33 -15.54
C GLY A 34 -5.82 11.81 -14.17
N LYS A 35 -6.77 11.94 -13.24
CA LYS A 35 -6.57 12.58 -11.94
C LYS A 35 -6.47 11.56 -10.82
N LEU A 36 -5.70 11.92 -9.81
CA LEU A 36 -5.63 11.23 -8.53
C LEU A 36 -6.12 12.20 -7.48
N VAL A 37 -7.25 11.89 -6.85
CA VAL A 37 -7.93 12.75 -5.89
C VAL A 37 -7.80 12.11 -4.51
N MET A 38 -7.28 12.86 -3.54
CA MET A 38 -7.31 12.42 -2.14
C MET A 38 -8.73 12.54 -1.60
N THR A 39 -9.30 11.42 -1.14
CA THR A 39 -10.61 11.36 -0.49
C THR A 39 -10.52 11.61 1.02
N LYS A 40 -9.33 11.42 1.61
CA LYS A 40 -9.04 11.66 3.03
C LYS A 40 -7.62 12.22 3.16
N LYS A 41 -7.42 13.16 4.10
CA LYS A 41 -6.08 13.65 4.43
C LYS A 41 -5.33 12.57 5.23
N PRO A 42 -4.18 12.07 4.76
CA PRO A 42 -3.41 11.06 5.47
C PRO A 42 -2.73 11.71 6.67
N ILE A 43 -2.53 10.93 7.74
CA ILE A 43 -1.79 11.39 8.92
C ILE A 43 -0.28 11.19 8.70
N ALA A 44 0.09 10.25 7.83
CA ALA A 44 1.48 10.02 7.45
C ALA A 44 2.01 11.15 6.56
N MET A 45 3.28 11.53 6.78
CA MET A 45 4.06 12.32 5.83
C MET A 45 4.22 11.52 4.53
N LEU A 46 3.93 12.16 3.40
CA LEU A 46 4.08 11.61 2.07
C LEU A 46 4.89 12.58 1.22
N GLU A 47 5.75 12.05 0.37
CA GLU A 47 6.40 12.81 -0.69
C GLU A 47 5.40 13.19 -1.79
N GLU A 48 5.77 14.13 -2.67
CA GLU A 48 4.89 14.62 -3.75
C GLU A 48 4.42 13.52 -4.70
N ASP A 49 5.24 12.50 -4.89
CA ASP A 49 4.95 11.33 -5.73
C ASP A 49 4.40 10.14 -4.93
N GLU A 50 4.18 10.28 -3.62
CA GLU A 50 3.68 9.22 -2.76
C GLU A 50 2.21 9.39 -2.39
N VAL A 51 1.50 8.27 -2.31
CA VAL A 51 0.10 8.21 -1.90
C VAL A 51 -0.19 7.01 -1.03
N LEU A 52 -1.20 7.13 -0.16
CA LEU A 52 -1.84 5.97 0.45
C LEU A 52 -3.00 5.51 -0.42
N ALA A 53 -2.94 4.28 -0.93
CA ALA A 53 -3.95 3.77 -1.86
C ALA A 53 -5.37 3.72 -1.25
N CYS A 54 -5.49 3.62 0.08
CA CYS A 54 -6.77 3.69 0.79
C CYS A 54 -7.36 5.11 0.88
N CYS A 55 -6.56 6.14 0.66
CA CYS A 55 -6.97 7.55 0.81
C CYS A 55 -7.21 8.27 -0.51
N CYS A 56 -7.14 7.58 -1.65
CA CYS A 56 -7.23 8.21 -2.97
C CYS A 56 -8.17 7.48 -3.93
N GLN A 57 -8.79 8.24 -4.84
CA GLN A 57 -9.54 7.75 -5.99
C GLN A 57 -8.85 8.20 -7.29
N ALA A 58 -8.70 7.27 -8.23
CA ALA A 58 -8.13 7.54 -9.54
C ALA A 58 -9.25 7.57 -10.59
N THR A 59 -9.17 8.51 -11.53
CA THR A 59 -10.14 8.62 -12.65
C THR A 59 -9.61 8.03 -13.96
N GLY A 60 -8.56 7.20 -13.89
CA GLY A 60 -7.94 6.55 -15.03
C GLY A 60 -6.82 5.58 -14.59
N THR A 61 -5.87 5.31 -15.48
CA THR A 61 -4.82 4.30 -15.25
C THR A 61 -3.66 4.88 -14.49
N MET A 62 -3.31 4.28 -13.35
CA MET A 62 -2.16 4.67 -12.54
C MET A 62 -1.04 3.63 -12.69
N CYS A 63 0.17 4.08 -12.99
CA CYS A 63 1.38 3.29 -12.85
C CYS A 63 1.99 3.60 -11.49
N VAL A 64 2.21 2.56 -10.68
CA VAL A 64 2.69 2.72 -9.31
C VAL A 64 3.75 1.69 -8.96
N THR A 65 4.65 2.05 -8.07
CA THR A 65 5.55 1.12 -7.37
C THR A 65 5.15 1.03 -5.89
N TYR A 66 5.32 -0.14 -5.29
CA TYR A 66 4.99 -0.38 -3.89
C TYR A 66 5.79 -1.56 -3.34
N ALA A 67 6.00 -1.59 -2.02
CA ALA A 67 6.58 -2.75 -1.36
C ALA A 67 5.57 -3.90 -1.40
N PRO A 68 5.88 -5.03 -2.05
CA PRO A 68 4.97 -6.17 -2.11
C PRO A 68 4.83 -6.80 -0.72
N ARG A 69 3.72 -7.49 -0.50
CA ARG A 69 3.61 -8.45 0.60
C ARG A 69 4.65 -9.54 0.35
N MET A 70 5.64 -9.71 1.24
CA MET A 70 6.57 -10.82 1.10
C MET A 70 5.87 -12.11 1.49
N GLU A 71 6.05 -13.13 0.67
CA GLU A 71 5.56 -14.47 0.94
C GLU A 71 6.54 -15.12 1.92
N GLY A 72 6.09 -15.40 3.15
CA GLY A 72 6.95 -15.98 4.21
C GLY A 72 7.39 -15.04 5.34
N GLU A 73 6.86 -13.82 5.46
CA GLU A 73 7.19 -12.86 6.54
C GLU A 73 6.59 -13.20 7.92
N GLN A 74 6.32 -14.48 8.20
CA GLN A 74 6.19 -14.93 9.58
C GLN A 74 7.61 -15.10 10.11
N LEU A 75 8.20 -13.99 10.60
CA LEU A 75 9.30 -14.11 11.56
C LEU A 75 8.81 -15.05 12.67
N SER A 76 9.41 -16.23 12.76
CA SER A 76 9.25 -17.11 13.91
C SER A 76 9.68 -16.30 15.13
N LEU A 77 8.70 -15.75 15.84
CA LEU A 77 8.90 -15.02 17.10
C LEU A 77 9.44 -15.93 18.23
N PHE A 78 9.65 -17.20 17.91
CA PHE A 78 10.39 -18.17 18.67
C PHE A 78 11.71 -18.41 17.94
N GLU A 79 12.74 -17.64 18.26
CA GLU A 79 14.11 -18.15 18.13
C GLU A 79 14.15 -19.41 18.99
N ASP A 80 14.38 -20.56 18.35
CA ASP A 80 14.56 -21.84 19.03
C ASP A 80 15.53 -21.65 20.20
N LYS A 81 15.02 -21.74 21.44
CA LYS A 81 15.82 -22.04 22.62
C LYS A 81 16.35 -23.46 22.45
N SER A 82 17.32 -23.64 21.57
CA SER A 82 18.14 -24.84 21.51
C SER A 82 19.10 -24.77 22.68
N VAL A 83 18.67 -25.36 23.80
CA VAL A 83 19.58 -25.87 24.83
C VAL A 83 20.63 -26.73 24.14
N SER A 84 21.90 -26.37 24.32
CA SER A 84 23.05 -27.27 24.42
C SER A 84 24.20 -26.53 25.07
#